data_AF-A0A3A0CRZ4-F1
#
_entry.id   AF-A0A3A0CRZ4-F1
#
_cell.length_a   1.000
_cell.length_b   1.000
_cell.length_c   1.000
_cell.angle_alpha   90.00
_cell.angle_beta   90.00
_cell.angle_gamma   90.00
#
_symmetry.space_group_name_H-M   'P 1'
#
loop_
_entity.id
_entity.type
_entity.pdbx_description
1 polymer ?
#
loop_
_entity_poly.entity_id
_entity_poly.type
_entity_poly.pdbx_seq_one_letter_code
_entity_poly.pdbx_strand_id
1 'polypeptide(L)' 'MAQKHAFVDTACWVAILSKSDQLHRSAKNVYEKYTDKKWSLTDCISMTVMKERSLVETLTHDEHFRQASFKILL' A
#
# COMPACT_ATOMS: atom_id res chain seq x y z
N MET A 1 -3.59 -18.89 20.13
CA MET A 1 -4.18 -18.57 18.82
C MET A 1 -3.32 -17.50 18.18
N ALA A 2 -2.86 -17.68 16.94
CA ALA A 2 -2.03 -16.67 16.27
C ALA A 2 -2.88 -15.46 15.87
N GLN A 3 -2.45 -14.26 16.23
CA GLN A 3 -3.09 -13.01 15.82
C GLN A 3 -2.84 -12.82 14.32
N LYS A 4 -3.89 -12.77 13.51
CA LYS A 4 -3.80 -12.44 12.08
C LYS A 4 -4.02 -10.93 11.92
N HIS A 5 -3.07 -10.23 11.32
CA HIS A 5 -3.17 -8.81 11.00
C HIS A 5 -3.46 -8.66 9.50
N ALA A 6 -4.51 -7.91 9.16
CA ALA A 6 -4.83 -7.56 7.78
C ALA A 6 -4.85 -6.02 7.66
N PHE A 7 -4.34 -5.51 6.55
CA PHE A 7 -4.41 -4.09 6.23
C PHE A 7 -5.80 -3.76 5.66
N VAL A 8 -6.40 -2.65 6.09
CA VAL A 8 -7.63 -2.14 5.50
C VAL A 8 -7.28 -0.87 4.74
N ASP A 9 -7.47 -0.91 3.43
CA ASP A 9 -7.12 0.20 2.53
C ASP A 9 -8.10 1.38 2.69
N THR A 10 -7.92 2.13 3.78
CA THR A 10 -8.67 3.35 4.13
C THR A 10 -7.73 4.53 4.42
N ALA A 11 -6.41 4.30 4.38
CA ALA A 11 -5.39 5.19 4.93
C ALA A 11 -5.02 6.40 4.03
N CYS A 12 -5.79 6.67 2.97
CA CYS A 12 -5.65 7.84 2.11
C CYS A 12 -5.46 9.14 2.95
N TRP A 13 -6.13 9.26 4.09
CA TRP A 13 -6.03 10.43 4.98
C TRP A 13 -4.70 10.55 5.73
N VAL A 14 -4.10 9.45 6.22
CA VAL A 14 -2.83 9.51 6.98
C VAL A 14 -1.65 9.79 6.03
N ALA A 15 -1.71 9.23 4.83
CA ALA A 15 -0.74 9.38 3.76
C ALA A 15 -0.70 10.78 3.13
N ILE A 16 -1.86 11.42 2.97
CA ILE A 16 -1.99 12.77 2.37
C ILE A 16 -1.59 13.88 3.35
N LEU A 17 -1.81 13.69 4.66
CA LEU A 17 -1.60 14.74 5.66
C LEU A 17 -0.12 15.00 6.01
N SER A 18 0.81 14.10 5.68
CA SER A 18 2.24 14.25 5.97
C SER A 18 3.10 14.13 4.71
N LYS A 19 3.09 15.17 3.86
CA LYS A 19 3.92 15.21 2.63
C LYS A 19 5.44 15.14 2.88
N SER A 20 5.89 15.50 4.08
CA SER A 20 7.29 15.47 4.50
C SER A 20 7.75 14.09 5.01
N ASP A 21 6.81 13.14 5.16
CA ASP A 21 7.06 11.81 5.70
C ASP A 21 7.93 10.97 4.76
N GLN A 22 8.77 10.12 5.35
CA GLN A 22 9.55 9.11 4.66
C GLN A 22 8.66 8.21 3.80
N LEU A 23 7.43 7.92 4.25
CA LEU A 23 6.45 7.14 3.50
C LEU A 23 6.12 7.76 2.15
N HIS A 24 5.97 9.09 2.07
CA HIS A 24 5.65 9.77 0.81
C HIS A 24 6.80 9.68 -0.19
N ARG A 25 8.05 9.85 0.27
CA ARG A 25 9.25 9.71 -0.58
C ARG A 25 9.40 8.28 -1.09
N SER A 26 9.27 7.29 -0.20
CA SER A 26 9.34 5.87 -0.56
C SER A 26 8.25 5.49 -1.56
N ALA A 27 7.00 5.93 -1.33
CA ALA A 27 5.89 5.66 -2.23
C ALA A 27 6.04 6.36 -3.59
N LYS A 28 6.56 7.58 -3.62
CA LYS A 28 6.86 8.28 -4.88
C LYS A 28 7.89 7.52 -5.71
N ASN A 29 8.94 6.98 -5.09
CA ASN A 29 9.91 6.13 -5.79
C ASN A 29 9.26 4.87 -6.36
N VAL A 30 8.29 4.26 -5.67
CA VAL A 30 7.52 3.13 -6.19
C VAL A 30 6.66 3.55 -7.38
N TYR A 31 5.93 4.66 -7.25
CA TYR A 31 5.08 5.20 -8.31
C TYR A 31 5.89 5.50 -9.59
N GLU A 32 7.05 6.13 -9.45
CA GLU A 32 7.95 6.43 -10.58
C GLU A 32 8.65 5.19 -11.17
N LYS A 33 8.78 4.10 -10.39
CA LYS A 33 9.40 2.85 -10.84
C LYS A 33 8.45 2.00 -11.70
N TYR A 34 7.16 2.02 -11.40
CA TYR A 34 6.16 1.14 -12.02
C TYR A 34 5.24 1.93 -12.96
N THR A 35 5.84 2.63 -13.93
CA THR A 35 5.11 3.48 -14.89
C THR A 35 4.21 2.70 -15.85
N ASP A 36 4.41 1.39 -15.99
CA ASP A 36 3.55 0.49 -16.75
C ASP A 36 2.26 0.09 -15.99
N LYS A 37 2.18 0.42 -14.69
CA LYS A 37 1.03 0.12 -13.84
C LYS A 37 0.08 1.31 -13.75
N LYS A 38 -1.21 1.02 -13.62
CA LYS A 38 -2.25 2.03 -13.34
C LYS A 38 -2.35 2.39 -11.86
N TRP A 39 -1.32 2.06 -11.08
CA TRP A 39 -1.30 2.32 -9.64
C TRP A 39 -1.35 3.83 -9.40
N SER A 40 -2.20 4.24 -8.48
CA SER A 40 -2.20 5.61 -7.95
C SER A 40 -1.03 5.80 -6.99
N LEU A 41 -0.71 7.06 -6.67
CA LEU A 41 0.24 7.35 -5.59
C LEU A 41 -0.29 6.83 -4.25
N THR A 42 -1.60 6.83 -4.03
CA THR A 42 -2.23 6.28 -2.82
C THR A 42 -1.98 4.79 -2.70
N ASP A 43 -2.11 4.03 -3.79
CA ASP A 43 -1.86 2.58 -3.81
C ASP A 43 -0.40 2.32 -3.43
N CYS A 44 0.52 3.09 -4.01
CA CYS A 44 1.95 3.00 -3.70
C CYS A 44 2.24 3.31 -2.22
N ILE A 45 1.52 4.25 -1.60
CA ILE A 45 1.66 4.53 -0.16
C ILE A 45 1.14 3.36 0.67
N SER A 46 -0.06 2.85 0.39
CA SER A 46 -0.62 1.68 1.09
C SER A 46 0.31 0.47 0.98
N MET A 47 0.84 0.18 -0.21
CA MET A 47 1.81 -0.89 -0.44
C MET A 47 3.13 -0.68 0.30
N THR A 48 3.60 0.57 0.41
CA THR A 48 4.82 0.92 1.16
C THR A 48 4.62 0.68 2.65
N VAL A 49 3.50 1.13 3.22
CA VAL A 49 3.15 0.88 4.62
C VAL A 49 3.05 -0.61 4.91
N MET A 50 2.38 -1.37 4.03
CA MET A 50 2.27 -2.82 4.18
C MET A 50 3.65 -3.50 4.18
N LYS A 51 4.55 -3.10 3.28
CA LYS A 51 5.94 -3.63 3.23
C LYS A 51 6.71 -3.31 4.51
N GLU A 52 6.70 -2.05 4.96
CA GLU A 52 7.41 -1.63 6.18
C GLU A 52 6.88 -2.35 7.43
N ARG A 53 5.59 -2.68 7.47
CA ARG A 53 4.96 -3.41 8.57
C ARG A 53 4.94 -4.93 8.39
N SER A 54 5.59 -5.45 7.34
CA SER A 54 5.60 -6.89 7.01
C SER A 54 4.19 -7.49 6.90
N LEU A 55 3.21 -6.70 6.43
CA LEU A 55 1.84 -7.14 6.18
C LEU A 55 1.72 -7.68 4.76
N VAL A 56 1.11 -8.85 4.61
CA VAL A 56 0.95 -9.52 3.31
C VAL A 56 -0.51 -9.70 2.90
N GLU A 57 -1.45 -9.50 3.83
CA GLU A 57 -2.88 -9.64 3.60
C GLU A 57 -3.59 -8.28 3.67
N THR A 58 -4.50 -8.02 2.74
CA THR A 58 -5.28 -6.77 2.66
C THR A 58 -6.77 -7.05 2.42
N LEU A 59 -7.62 -6.24 3.03
CA LEU A 59 -9.07 -6.22 2.86
C LEU A 59 -9.44 -5.09 1.90
N THR A 60 -9.36 -5.36 0.60
CA THR A 60 -9.75 -4.46 -0.49
C THR A 60 -10.15 -5.30 -1.70
N HIS A 61 -10.99 -4.78 -2.59
CA HIS A 61 -11.25 -5.41 -3.90
C HIS A 61 -10.31 -4.87 -5.00
N ASP A 62 -9.36 -4.00 -4.66
CA ASP A 62 -8.46 -3.39 -5.63
C ASP A 62 -7.35 -4.36 -6.06
N GLU A 63 -7.42 -4.80 -7.32
CA GLU A 63 -6.49 -5.73 -7.95
C GLU A 63 -5.04 -5.20 -8.05
N HIS A 64 -4.81 -3.90 -7.88
CA HIS A 64 -3.45 -3.34 -7.83
C HIS A 64 -2.60 -4.01 -6.74
N PHE A 65 -3.19 -4.39 -5.62
CA PHE A 65 -2.50 -5.07 -4.53
C PHE A 65 -2.05 -6.48 -4.92
N ARG A 66 -2.83 -7.21 -5.73
CA ARG A 66 -2.40 -8.52 -6.25
C ARG A 66 -1.19 -8.38 -7.17
N GLN A 67 -1.17 -7.35 -8.02
CA GLN A 67 -0.05 -7.08 -8.91
C GLN A 67 1.25 -6.79 -8.14
N ALA A 68 1.13 -6.24 -6.93
CA ALA A 68 2.25 -6.00 -6.02
C ALA A 68 2.54 -7.17 -5.06
N SER A 69 2.02 -8.37 -5.35
CA SER A 69 2.20 -9.61 -4.58
C SER A 69 1.58 -9.62 -3.18
N PHE A 70 0.55 -8.79 -2.93
CA PHE A 70 -0.27 -8.90 -1.72
C PHE A 70 -1.44 -9.85 -1.93
N LYS A 71 -1.86 -10.49 -0.84
CA LYS A 71 -3.04 -11.34 -0.81
C LYS A 71 -4.27 -10.52 -0.45
N ILE A 72 -5.20 -10.45 -1.39
CA ILE A 72 -6.53 -9.90 -1.14
C ILE A 72 -7.39 -10.96 -0.43
N LEU A 73 -8.08 -10.53 0.63
CA LEU A 73 -8.97 -11.37 1.44
C LEU A 73 -10.47 -11.16 1.14
N LEU A 74 -10.83 -10.22 0.26
CA LEU A 74 -12.21 -9.91 -0.15
C LEU A 74 -12.47 -10.19 -1.63
#